data_AF-A0A6B0GWS3-F1
#
_entry.id   AF-A0A6B0GWS3-F1
#
_cell.length_a   1.000
_cell.length_b   1.000
_cell.length_c   1.000
_cell.angle_alpha   90.00
_cell.angle_beta   90.00
_cell.angle_gamma   90.00
#
_symmetry.space_group_name_H-M   'P 1'
#
loop_
_entity.id
_entity.type
_entity.pdbx_description
1 polymer ?
#
loop_
_entity_poly.entity_id
_entity_poly.type
_entity_poly.pdbx_seq_one_letter_code
_entity_poly.pdbx_strand_id
1 'polypeptide(L)'
;MQRRTFLGAAAALTTLPTVEAATSTDDEAPDTQVCDVCDAEKPAGMVERTTVETIAPLEADICRACQHVQNHDNGDGQCMQCGDDVSPGFYFEVEFPLGAAELPGMLAGQLCGECAADMACDVNFSGVDADEDAHERLIEILDEETRRMNELEGDR
;
A
#
# COMPACT_ATOMS: atom_id res chain seq x y z
N MET A 1 -40.71 20.20 32.48
CA MET A 1 -40.45 20.89 33.77
C MET A 1 -40.05 19.85 34.81
N GLN A 2 -39.19 20.25 35.75
CA GLN A 2 -38.77 19.56 36.98
C GLN A 2 -37.49 18.70 36.92
N ARG A 3 -36.38 19.41 37.18
CA ARG A 3 -35.22 18.95 37.95
C ARG A 3 -35.68 18.41 39.31
N ARG A 4 -35.11 17.30 39.78
CA ARG A 4 -34.90 17.03 41.21
C ARG A 4 -33.60 16.27 41.45
N THR A 5 -32.64 16.95 42.05
CA THR A 5 -31.57 16.39 42.86
C THR A 5 -32.11 16.19 44.28
N PHE A 6 -31.68 15.14 45.00
CA PHE A 6 -30.97 15.22 46.29
C PHE A 6 -30.94 13.88 47.05
N LEU A 7 -29.71 13.53 47.46
CA LEU A 7 -29.25 12.89 48.70
C LEU A 7 -29.69 11.46 49.09
N GLY A 8 -28.66 10.61 49.22
CA GLY A 8 -28.33 10.01 50.52
C GLY A 8 -28.45 8.49 50.62
N ALA A 9 -27.32 7.80 50.77
CA ALA A 9 -27.09 6.78 51.80
C ALA A 9 -25.68 6.20 51.63
N ALA A 10 -24.81 6.42 52.63
CA ALA A 10 -23.62 5.62 52.82
C ALA A 10 -24.05 4.27 53.42
N ALA A 11 -23.62 3.17 52.80
CA ALA A 11 -23.67 1.85 53.40
C ALA A 11 -22.28 1.23 53.24
N ALA A 12 -21.61 1.06 54.37
CA ALA A 12 -20.35 0.33 54.48
C ALA A 12 -20.60 -1.13 54.10
N LEU A 13 -19.86 -1.64 53.10
CA LEU A 13 -19.81 -3.06 52.79
C LEU A 13 -18.43 -3.59 53.19
N THR A 14 -18.52 -4.52 54.13
CA THR A 14 -17.48 -5.32 54.75
C THR A 14 -16.63 -6.06 53.71
N THR A 15 -15.31 -5.95 53.83
CA THR A 15 -14.33 -6.75 53.08
C THR A 15 -14.46 -8.22 53.46
N LEU A 16 -14.93 -9.05 52.53
CA LEU A 16 -14.68 -10.49 52.53
C LEU A 16 -13.55 -10.77 51.53
N PRO A 17 -12.57 -11.62 51.85
CA PRO A 17 -11.52 -11.97 50.91
C PRO A 17 -12.15 -12.83 49.81
N THR A 18 -12.27 -12.26 48.61
CA THR A 18 -12.52 -13.02 47.40
C THR A 18 -11.31 -13.93 47.21
N VAL A 19 -11.52 -15.24 47.30
CA VAL A 19 -10.55 -16.21 46.78
C VAL A 19 -10.48 -15.93 45.28
N GLU A 20 -9.42 -15.25 44.86
CA GLU A 20 -9.10 -15.12 43.45
C GLU A 20 -8.87 -16.52 42.92
N ALA A 21 -9.88 -17.05 42.22
CA ALA A 21 -9.64 -18.10 41.25
C ALA A 21 -8.67 -17.49 40.23
N ALA A 22 -7.40 -17.85 40.35
CA ALA A 22 -6.41 -17.60 39.31
C ALA A 22 -6.86 -18.36 38.06
N THR A 23 -7.68 -17.72 37.24
CA THR A 23 -7.75 -18.05 35.82
C THR A 23 -6.45 -17.55 35.23
N SER A 24 -5.46 -18.45 35.17
CA SER A 24 -4.36 -18.31 34.23
C SER A 24 -4.98 -18.33 32.83
N THR A 25 -5.31 -17.15 32.31
CA THR A 25 -5.36 -16.96 30.88
C THR A 25 -3.92 -17.07 30.44
N ASP A 26 -3.53 -18.26 29.97
CA ASP A 26 -2.35 -18.38 29.13
C ASP A 26 -2.61 -17.44 27.95
N ASP A 27 -1.93 -16.30 27.97
CA ASP A 27 -1.79 -15.36 26.85
C ASP A 27 -0.94 -16.07 25.79
N GLU A 28 -1.52 -17.12 25.18
CA GLU A 28 -0.91 -17.80 24.05
C GLU A 28 -0.96 -16.80 22.89
N ALA A 29 0.21 -16.23 22.57
CA ALA A 29 0.35 -15.31 21.46
C ALA A 29 -0.24 -15.96 20.20
N PRO A 30 -0.98 -15.21 19.38
CA PRO A 30 -1.67 -15.80 18.24
C PRO A 30 -0.66 -16.47 17.29
N ASP A 31 -1.00 -17.66 16.78
CA ASP A 31 -0.15 -18.40 15.84
C ASP A 31 0.05 -17.66 14.52
N THR A 32 -0.87 -16.75 14.20
CA THR A 32 -0.92 -15.99 12.96
C THR A 32 -1.15 -14.48 13.21
N GLN A 33 -0.69 -13.66 12.27
CA GLN A 33 -0.89 -12.21 12.26
C GLN A 33 -1.11 -11.75 10.81
N VAL A 34 -1.95 -10.73 10.61
CA VAL A 34 -2.20 -10.13 9.29
C VAL A 34 -1.09 -9.12 8.99
N CYS A 35 -0.63 -9.09 7.75
CA CYS A 35 0.31 -8.09 7.27
C CYS A 35 -0.44 -6.86 6.74
N ASP A 36 -0.12 -5.67 7.24
CA ASP A 36 -0.80 -4.42 6.87
C ASP A 36 -0.62 -4.02 5.39
N VAL A 37 0.39 -4.56 4.71
CA VAL A 37 0.70 -4.24 3.30
C VAL A 37 0.01 -5.17 2.32
N CYS A 38 0.10 -6.49 2.53
CA CYS A 38 -0.47 -7.48 1.60
C CYS A 38 -1.81 -8.06 2.04
N ASP A 39 -2.30 -7.66 3.22
CA ASP A 39 -3.55 -8.11 3.86
C ASP A 39 -3.65 -9.64 4.06
N ALA A 40 -2.55 -10.37 3.83
CA ALA A 40 -2.52 -11.81 3.98
C ALA A 40 -2.18 -12.20 5.42
N GLU A 41 -2.90 -13.19 5.94
CA GLU A 41 -2.57 -13.87 7.19
C GLU A 41 -1.25 -14.64 7.04
N LYS A 42 -0.32 -14.41 7.97
CA LYS A 42 1.01 -15.01 8.02
C LYS A 42 1.24 -15.67 9.38
N PRO A 43 2.17 -16.63 9.51
CA PRO A 43 2.65 -17.04 10.82
C PRO A 43 3.13 -15.82 11.61
N ALA A 44 2.77 -15.71 12.90
CA ALA A 44 3.08 -14.52 13.68
C ALA A 44 4.58 -14.18 13.70
N GLY A 45 5.45 -15.20 13.73
CA GLY A 45 6.91 -15.01 13.63
C GLY A 45 7.44 -14.52 12.28
N MET A 46 6.58 -14.30 11.28
CA MET A 46 6.92 -13.73 9.97
C MET A 46 6.45 -12.27 9.79
N VAL A 47 5.66 -11.76 10.72
CA VAL A 47 5.19 -10.37 10.76
C VAL A 47 5.93 -9.66 11.87
N GLU A 48 6.55 -8.54 11.56
CA GLU A 48 7.29 -7.76 12.54
C GLU A 48 6.78 -6.33 12.49
N ARG A 49 6.53 -5.75 13.67
CA ARG A 49 6.25 -4.34 13.80
C ARG A 49 7.53 -3.56 13.51
N THR A 50 7.55 -2.80 12.42
CA THR A 50 8.76 -2.08 11.97
C THR A 50 8.43 -0.72 11.38
N THR A 51 9.41 0.18 11.39
CA THR A 51 9.44 1.34 10.49
C THR A 51 10.03 0.91 9.16
N VAL A 52 9.42 1.35 8.06
CA VAL A 52 10.00 1.26 6.71
C VAL A 52 10.27 2.69 6.27
N GLU A 53 11.41 2.96 5.62
CA GLU A 53 11.78 4.33 5.24
C GLU A 53 10.70 5.03 4.41
N THR A 54 10.07 4.29 3.51
CA THR A 54 8.97 4.77 2.66
C THR A 54 7.68 5.09 3.43
N ILE A 55 7.53 4.54 4.65
CA ILE A 55 6.36 4.69 5.55
C ILE A 55 6.72 5.55 6.79
N ALA A 56 7.99 5.96 6.95
CA ALA A 56 8.45 6.69 8.14
C ALA A 56 7.70 8.03 8.30
N PRO A 57 7.30 8.44 9.52
CA PRO A 57 7.64 7.86 10.84
C PRO A 57 6.66 6.79 11.33
N LEU A 58 5.81 6.22 10.48
CA LEU A 58 4.77 5.27 10.90
C LEU A 58 5.35 3.86 11.07
N GLU A 59 4.91 3.18 12.13
CA GLU A 59 5.17 1.76 12.36
C GLU A 59 3.95 0.94 11.92
N ALA A 60 4.21 -0.16 11.21
CA ALA A 60 3.17 -1.10 10.77
C ALA A 60 3.64 -2.55 10.98
N ASP A 61 2.69 -3.47 11.01
CA ASP A 61 2.92 -4.90 11.13
C ASP A 61 3.12 -5.48 9.73
N ILE A 62 4.38 -5.66 9.31
CA ILE A 62 4.73 -5.98 7.93
C ILE A 62 5.42 -7.35 7.85
N CYS A 63 5.00 -8.18 6.90
CA CYS A 63 5.66 -9.47 6.69
C CYS A 63 7.05 -9.30 6.06
N ARG A 64 7.97 -10.22 6.37
CA ARG A 64 9.36 -10.18 5.87
C ARG A 64 9.50 -10.02 4.36
N ALA A 65 8.58 -10.59 3.57
CA ALA A 65 8.61 -10.45 2.11
C ALA A 65 8.28 -9.00 1.68
N CYS A 66 7.23 -8.39 2.25
CA CYS A 66 6.88 -7.00 1.97
C CYS A 66 7.98 -6.05 2.46
N GLN A 67 8.58 -6.32 3.61
CA GLN A 67 9.74 -5.56 4.08
C GLN A 67 10.93 -5.66 3.11
N HIS A 68 11.20 -6.85 2.58
CA HIS A 68 12.28 -7.04 1.61
C HIS A 68 12.03 -6.24 0.34
N VAL A 69 10.83 -6.33 -0.24
CA VAL A 69 10.48 -5.61 -1.47
C VAL A 69 10.55 -4.09 -1.27
N GLN A 70 10.02 -3.57 -0.16
CA GLN A 70 9.99 -2.12 0.08
C GLN A 70 11.35 -1.52 0.40
N ASN A 71 12.24 -2.29 1.03
CA ASN A 71 13.61 -1.85 1.33
C ASN A 71 14.63 -2.35 0.30
N HIS A 72 14.16 -2.94 -0.81
CA HIS A 72 15.07 -3.43 -1.84
C HIS A 72 15.67 -2.26 -2.59
N ASP A 73 16.97 -2.07 -2.40
CA ASP A 73 17.77 -1.13 -3.16
C ASP A 73 18.86 -1.91 -3.90
N ASN A 74 19.02 -1.62 -5.19
CA ASN A 74 20.10 -2.17 -6.00
C ASN A 74 21.41 -1.40 -5.81
N GLY A 75 21.38 -0.25 -5.12
CA GLY A 75 22.53 0.59 -4.85
C GLY A 75 22.76 1.66 -5.93
N ASP A 76 23.62 2.62 -5.59
CA ASP A 76 23.91 3.76 -6.44
C ASP A 76 24.43 3.35 -7.83
N GLY A 77 23.81 3.89 -8.87
CA GLY A 77 24.23 3.68 -10.26
C GLY A 77 23.70 2.40 -10.90
N GLN A 78 22.85 1.64 -10.22
CA GLN A 78 22.18 0.47 -10.79
C GLN A 78 20.69 0.74 -11.04
N CYS A 79 20.13 0.09 -12.05
CA CYS A 79 18.73 0.19 -12.42
C CYS A 79 17.91 -0.48 -11.34
N MET A 80 16.94 0.22 -10.75
CA MET A 80 16.15 -0.36 -9.67
C MET A 80 15.20 -1.47 -10.12
N GLN A 81 14.98 -1.64 -11.43
CA GLN A 81 14.14 -2.70 -11.99
C GLN A 81 14.94 -3.93 -12.45
N CYS A 82 16.01 -3.76 -13.24
CA CYS A 82 16.77 -4.88 -13.79
C CYS A 82 18.13 -5.13 -13.10
N GLY A 83 18.63 -4.19 -12.29
CA GLY A 83 19.92 -4.28 -11.62
C GLY A 83 21.14 -3.91 -12.49
N ASP A 84 20.96 -3.63 -13.78
CA ASP A 84 22.05 -3.25 -14.68
C ASP A 84 22.60 -1.85 -14.37
N ASP A 85 23.87 -1.61 -14.73
CA ASP A 85 24.50 -0.30 -14.59
C ASP A 85 23.77 0.79 -15.41
N VAL A 86 23.69 1.99 -14.84
CA VAL A 86 22.96 3.11 -15.40
C VAL A 86 23.92 4.25 -15.77
N SER A 87 24.00 4.61 -17.06
CA SER A 87 24.74 5.79 -17.53
C SER A 87 24.35 6.22 -18.96
N PRO A 88 23.62 7.35 -19.16
CA PRO A 88 22.89 8.15 -18.17
C PRO A 88 21.60 7.46 -17.69
N GLY A 89 21.11 7.84 -16.52
CA GLY A 89 19.89 7.29 -15.91
C GLY A 89 18.69 8.21 -15.91
N PHE A 90 17.51 7.62 -15.76
CA PHE A 90 16.26 8.33 -15.55
C PHE A 90 15.86 8.21 -14.09
N TYR A 91 15.90 9.31 -13.35
CA TYR A 91 15.38 9.34 -11.99
C TYR A 91 13.87 9.44 -12.02
N PHE A 92 13.20 8.60 -11.23
CA PHE A 92 11.77 8.71 -10.99
C PHE A 92 11.46 8.58 -9.51
N GLU A 93 10.32 9.14 -9.13
CA GLU A 93 9.79 9.13 -7.78
C GLU A 93 8.28 9.09 -7.89
N VAL A 94 7.65 8.15 -7.19
CA VAL A 94 6.19 8.00 -7.17
C VAL A 94 5.72 7.69 -5.77
N GLU A 95 4.67 8.41 -5.34
CA GLU A 95 3.94 8.16 -4.11
C GLU A 95 2.66 7.38 -4.42
N PHE A 96 2.33 6.41 -3.58
CA PHE A 96 1.14 5.57 -3.77
C PHE A 96 0.63 5.00 -2.44
N PRO A 97 -0.68 4.72 -2.31
CA PRO A 97 -1.20 4.02 -1.13
C PRO A 97 -0.72 2.57 -1.11
N LEU A 98 -0.24 2.11 0.05
CA LEU A 98 0.23 0.76 0.30
C LEU A 98 -0.81 -0.05 1.10
N GLY A 99 -1.26 -1.14 0.48
CA GLY A 99 -2.15 -2.11 1.12
C GLY A 99 -3.56 -1.58 1.40
N ALA A 100 -4.38 -2.41 2.05
CA ALA A 100 -5.77 -2.07 2.38
C ALA A 100 -5.87 -0.94 3.42
N ALA A 101 -4.81 -0.71 4.20
CA ALA A 101 -4.73 0.35 5.18
C ALA A 101 -4.32 1.72 4.58
N GLU A 102 -4.11 1.79 3.25
CA GLU A 102 -3.70 3.02 2.54
C GLU A 102 -2.47 3.70 3.17
N LEU A 103 -1.49 2.91 3.61
CA LEU A 103 -0.26 3.44 4.21
C LEU A 103 0.49 4.29 3.16
N PRO A 104 1.17 5.38 3.54
CA PRO A 104 1.93 6.16 2.58
C PRO A 104 3.10 5.33 2.05
N GLY A 105 3.11 5.05 0.76
CA GLY A 105 4.20 4.40 0.05
C GLY A 105 4.92 5.35 -0.88
N MET A 106 6.21 5.10 -1.05
CA MET A 106 7.07 5.80 -1.98
C MET A 106 7.96 4.78 -2.70
N LEU A 107 8.18 4.98 -3.99
CA LEU A 107 9.21 4.28 -4.75
C LEU A 107 10.04 5.35 -5.47
N ALA A 108 11.35 5.35 -5.23
CA ALA A 108 12.28 6.31 -5.82
C ALA A 108 13.57 5.62 -6.23
N GLY A 109 14.15 6.05 -7.35
CA GLY A 109 15.43 5.55 -7.81
C GLY A 109 15.69 5.82 -9.29
N GLN A 110 16.68 5.13 -9.85
CA GLN A 110 17.08 5.30 -11.25
C GLN A 110 16.69 4.10 -12.10
N LEU A 111 16.24 4.36 -13.32
CA LEU A 111 15.99 3.36 -14.36
C LEU A 111 16.99 3.51 -15.51
N CYS A 112 17.37 2.38 -16.10
CA CYS A 112 18.00 2.38 -17.41
C CYS A 112 16.97 2.77 -18.49
N GLY A 113 17.44 3.13 -19.69
CA GLY A 113 16.56 3.62 -20.75
C GLY A 113 15.48 2.64 -21.19
N GLU A 114 15.75 1.34 -21.18
CA GLU A 114 14.78 0.29 -21.52
C GLU A 114 13.69 0.19 -20.44
N CYS A 115 14.07 0.03 -19.17
CA CYS A 115 13.10 -0.02 -18.07
C CYS A 115 12.29 1.27 -17.92
N ALA A 116 12.88 2.44 -18.19
CA ALA A 116 12.15 3.71 -18.20
C ALA A 116 11.11 3.77 -19.33
N ALA A 117 11.45 3.25 -20.52
CA ALA A 117 10.52 3.17 -21.64
C ALA A 117 9.36 2.19 -21.34
N ASP A 118 9.69 1.01 -20.81
CA ASP A 118 8.70 0.01 -20.42
C ASP A 118 7.76 0.55 -19.34
N MET A 119 8.29 1.17 -18.28
CA MET A 119 7.46 1.80 -17.24
C MET A 119 6.58 2.91 -17.81
N ALA A 120 7.08 3.72 -18.73
CA ALA A 120 6.27 4.74 -19.39
C ALA A 120 5.15 4.12 -20.24
N CYS A 121 5.41 3.00 -20.91
CA CYS A 121 4.39 2.23 -21.61
C CYS A 121 3.36 1.67 -20.63
N ASP A 122 3.78 1.03 -19.54
CA ASP A 122 2.89 0.48 -18.52
C ASP A 122 2.00 1.55 -17.89
N VAL A 123 2.55 2.72 -17.57
CA VAL A 123 1.78 3.86 -17.05
C VAL A 123 0.76 4.37 -18.08
N ASN A 124 1.16 4.52 -19.34
CA ASN A 124 0.26 5.02 -20.39
C ASN A 124 -0.86 4.02 -20.70
N PHE A 125 -0.55 2.73 -20.85
CA PHE A 125 -1.54 1.73 -21.24
C PHE A 125 -2.38 1.28 -20.06
N SER A 126 -1.77 1.01 -18.90
CA SER A 126 -2.55 0.64 -17.70
C SER A 126 -3.34 1.82 -17.15
N GLY A 127 -2.87 3.06 -17.31
CA GLY A 127 -3.61 4.25 -16.92
C GLY A 127 -4.85 4.47 -17.78
N VAL A 128 -4.76 4.19 -19.09
CA VAL A 128 -5.94 4.19 -19.98
C VAL A 128 -6.88 3.06 -19.63
N ASP A 129 -6.38 1.85 -19.36
CA ASP A 129 -7.22 0.70 -19.00
C ASP A 129 -7.85 0.81 -17.60
N ALA A 130 -7.25 1.58 -16.69
CA ALA A 130 -7.77 1.80 -15.33
C ALA A 130 -8.98 2.75 -15.30
N ASP A 131 -9.17 3.58 -16.33
CA ASP A 131 -10.28 4.53 -16.45
C ASP A 131 -11.10 4.17 -17.70
N GLU A 132 -12.21 3.44 -17.47
CA GLU A 132 -13.10 2.95 -18.53
C GLU A 132 -13.62 4.11 -19.41
N ASP A 133 -13.92 5.28 -18.83
CA ASP A 133 -14.37 6.45 -19.58
C ASP A 133 -13.24 7.04 -20.45
N ALA A 134 -12.00 7.06 -19.93
CA ALA A 134 -10.83 7.51 -20.69
C ALA A 134 -10.49 6.53 -21.84
N HIS A 135 -10.65 5.22 -21.60
CA HIS A 135 -10.48 4.17 -22.60
C HIS A 135 -11.51 4.31 -23.73
N GLU A 136 -12.80 4.42 -23.41
CA GLU A 136 -13.87 4.60 -24.40
C GLU A 136 -13.65 5.86 -25.24
N ARG A 137 -13.29 6.98 -24.60
CA ARG A 137 -13.01 8.23 -25.30
C ARG A 137 -11.80 8.15 -26.23
N LEU A 138 -10.78 7.37 -25.86
CA LEU A 138 -9.63 7.13 -26.73
C LEU A 138 -10.06 6.35 -27.98
N ILE A 139 -10.90 5.33 -27.83
CA ILE A 139 -11.45 4.56 -28.97
C ILE A 139 -12.20 5.49 -29.93
N GLU A 140 -13.09 6.35 -29.42
CA GLU A 140 -13.85 7.29 -30.27
C GLU A 140 -12.94 8.21 -31.11
N ILE A 141 -11.86 8.71 -30.51
CA ILE A 141 -10.88 9.57 -31.20
C ILE A 141 -10.14 8.79 -32.29
N LEU A 142 -9.73 7.54 -32.00
CA LEU A 142 -9.02 6.69 -32.96
C LEU A 142 -9.90 6.29 -34.14
N ASP A 143 -11.18 5.99 -33.89
CA ASP A 143 -12.16 5.68 -34.92
C ASP A 143 -12.40 6.88 -35.85
N GLU A 144 -12.52 8.09 -35.28
CA GLU A 144 -12.68 9.33 -36.05
C GLU A 144 -11.44 9.64 -36.91
N GLU A 145 -10.24 9.47 -36.34
CA GLU A 145 -9.00 9.68 -37.08
C GLU A 145 -8.84 8.65 -38.21
N THR A 146 -9.19 7.39 -37.95
CA THR A 146 -9.17 6.32 -38.95
C THR A 146 -10.16 6.62 -40.08
N ARG A 147 -11.37 7.10 -39.76
CA ARG A 147 -12.36 7.54 -40.73
C ARG A 147 -11.81 8.69 -41.59
N ARG A 148 -11.21 9.70 -40.97
CA ARG A 148 -10.59 10.85 -41.66
C ARG A 148 -9.46 10.42 -42.60
N MET A 149 -8.58 9.53 -42.15
CA MET A 149 -7.50 8.96 -42.95
C MET A 149 -8.03 8.21 -44.19
N ASN A 150 -9.05 7.36 -44.01
CA ASN A 150 -9.65 6.59 -45.09
C ASN A 150 -10.36 7.50 -46.13
N GLU A 151 -11.02 8.57 -45.68
CA GLU A 151 -11.62 9.57 -46.58
C GLU A 151 -10.54 10.27 -47.44
N LEU A 152 -9.38 10.61 -46.84
CA LEU A 152 -8.26 11.22 -47.55
C LEU A 152 -7.55 10.26 -48.53
N GLU A 153 -7.50 8.96 -48.22
CA GLU A 153 -6.92 7.95 -49.11
C GLU A 153 -7.87 7.52 -50.24
N GLY A 154 -9.19 7.56 -50.01
CA GLY A 154 -10.21 7.23 -51.02
C GLY A 154 -10.45 8.34 -52.06
N ASP A 155 -10.05 9.57 -51.77
CA ASP A 155 -10.09 10.72 -52.69
C ASP A 155 -8.87 10.81 -53.64
N ARG A 156 -7.98 9.81 -53.65
CA ARG A 156 -6.82 9.68 -54.56
C ARG A 156 -7.07 8.73 -55.73
#